data_AF-A0A5N6XXP7-F1
#
_entry.id   AF-A0A5N6XXP7-F1
#
_cell.length_a   1.000
_cell.length_b   1.000
_cell.length_c   1.000
_cell.angle_alpha   90.00
_cell.angle_beta   90.00
_cell.angle_gamma   90.00
#
_symmetry.space_group_name_H-M   'P 1'
#
loop_
_entity.id
_entity.type
_entity.pdbx_description
1 polymer ?
#
loop_
_entity_poly.entity_id
_entity_poly.type
_entity_poly.pdbx_seq_one_letter_code
_entity_poly.pdbx_strand_id
1 'polypeptide(L)'
;MQETAEMATWFATTVEAGLRKLPRHRLLASQNSNECTITLAEPGTKYRDYLTNPTSYGNGKEFYVKMQEYGPYDMTIADDVRAFAKVHLAFALVSQ
;
A
#
# COMPACT_ATOMS: atom_id res chain seq x y z
N MET A 1 -1.64 -5.17 12.29
CA MET A 1 -0.64 -6.23 11.98
C MET A 1 -1.10 -7.07 10.80
N GLN A 2 -2.41 -7.23 10.61
CA GLN A 2 -3.01 -7.90 9.46
C GLN A 2 -2.75 -7.14 8.15
N GLU A 3 -2.87 -5.82 8.15
CA GLU A 3 -2.69 -4.92 7.01
C GLU A 3 -1.27 -5.02 6.43
N THR A 4 -0.27 -5.11 7.31
CA THR A 4 1.14 -5.30 6.92
C THR A 4 1.36 -6.67 6.26
N ALA A 5 0.70 -7.72 6.78
CA ALA A 5 0.81 -9.07 6.23
C ALA A 5 0.09 -9.19 4.87
N GLU A 6 -1.05 -8.54 4.71
CA GLU A 6 -1.78 -8.42 3.44
C GLU A 6 -0.91 -7.72 2.40
N MET A 7 -0.26 -6.60 2.76
CA MET A 7 0.65 -5.90 1.87
C MET A 7 1.87 -6.74 1.49
N ALA A 8 2.51 -7.42 2.44
CA ALA A 8 3.64 -8.30 2.15
C ALA A 8 3.24 -9.44 1.19
N THR A 9 2.09 -10.08 1.43
CA THR A 9 1.54 -11.12 0.56
C THR A 9 1.24 -10.59 -0.83
N TRP A 10 0.68 -9.38 -0.91
CA TRP A 10 0.39 -8.73 -2.18
C TRP A 10 1.67 -8.44 -2.97
N PHE A 11 2.73 -7.94 -2.32
CA PHE A 11 4.03 -7.74 -2.96
C PHE A 11 4.71 -9.04 -3.41
N ALA A 12 4.57 -10.13 -2.65
CA ALA A 12 5.15 -11.43 -3.01
C ALA A 12 4.46 -12.05 -4.24
N THR A 13 3.13 -12.00 -4.28
CA THR A 13 2.29 -12.75 -5.23
C THR A 13 1.94 -11.99 -6.51
N THR A 14 2.08 -10.66 -6.51
CA THR A 14 1.78 -9.84 -7.69
C THR A 14 2.70 -10.19 -8.87
N VAL A 15 2.10 -10.65 -9.96
CA VAL A 15 2.73 -10.64 -11.28
C VAL A 15 2.54 -9.23 -11.84
N GLU A 16 3.63 -8.51 -12.13
CA GLU A 16 3.54 -7.11 -12.61
C GLU A 16 2.78 -6.98 -13.95
N ALA A 17 2.66 -8.08 -14.69
CA ALA A 17 1.88 -8.20 -15.91
C ALA A 17 0.37 -8.13 -15.62
N GLY A 18 -0.15 -6.93 -15.40
CA GLY A 18 -1.59 -6.68 -15.25
C GLY A 18 -1.93 -5.55 -14.28
N LEU A 19 -0.98 -5.13 -13.43
CA LEU A 19 -1.20 -4.01 -12.52
C LEU A 19 -0.68 -2.71 -13.12
N ARG A 20 -1.54 -1.67 -13.12
CA ARG A 20 -1.18 -0.34 -13.57
C ARG A 20 -0.02 0.21 -12.72
N LYS A 21 0.95 0.83 -13.40
CA LYS A 21 2.15 1.41 -12.77
C LYS A 21 1.77 2.67 -12.01
N LEU A 22 1.30 2.52 -10.78
CA LEU A 22 1.53 3.57 -9.78
C LEU A 22 3.06 3.65 -9.58
N PRO A 23 3.66 4.86 -9.50
CA PRO A 23 5.11 5.04 -9.44
C PRO A 23 5.64 4.49 -8.11
N ARG A 24 5.90 3.18 -8.06
CA ARG A 24 6.44 2.42 -6.92
C ARG A 24 5.58 2.37 -5.65
N HIS A 25 4.45 3.07 -5.62
CA HIS A 25 3.54 3.09 -4.47
C HIS A 25 2.34 2.15 -4.68
N ARG A 26 1.94 1.43 -3.64
CA ARG A 26 0.68 0.71 -3.55
C ARG A 26 -0.24 1.42 -2.58
N LEU A 27 -1.53 1.47 -2.90
CA LEU A 27 -2.56 2.06 -2.05
C LEU A 27 -3.33 0.91 -1.38
N LEU A 28 -3.40 0.93 -0.05
CA LEU A 28 -4.32 0.12 0.74
C LEU A 28 -5.34 1.06 1.39
N ALA A 29 -6.62 0.72 1.28
CA ALA A 29 -7.67 1.35 2.05
C ALA A 29 -8.16 0.34 3.08
N SER A 30 -8.09 0.70 4.36
CA SER A 30 -8.58 -0.14 5.46
C SER A 30 -9.77 0.53 6.13
N GLN A 31 -10.66 -0.27 6.70
CA GLN A 31 -11.82 0.19 7.42
C GLN A 31 -11.96 -0.57 8.74
N ASN A 32 -12.13 0.19 9.82
CA ASN A 32 -12.54 -0.32 11.12
C ASN A 32 -13.79 0.43 11.57
N SER A 33 -14.95 -0.22 11.48
CA SER A 33 -16.25 0.41 11.76
C SER A 33 -16.44 1.67 10.90
N ASN A 34 -16.63 2.84 11.51
CA ASN A 34 -16.81 4.11 10.82
C ASN A 34 -15.49 4.80 10.47
N GLU A 35 -14.34 4.26 10.87
CA GLU A 35 -13.05 4.87 10.58
C GLU A 35 -12.39 4.17 9.39
N CYS A 36 -11.99 4.95 8.40
CA CYS A 36 -11.17 4.46 7.30
C CYS A 36 -9.77 5.05 7.36
N THR A 37 -8.76 4.28 6.95
CA THR A 37 -7.39 4.76 6.74
C THR A 37 -6.93 4.50 5.32
N ILE A 38 -5.99 5.33 4.87
CA ILE A 38 -5.32 5.16 3.59
C ILE A 38 -3.84 4.95 3.86
N THR A 39 -3.31 3.84 3.36
CA THR A 39 -1.89 3.49 3.53
C THR A 39 -1.20 3.41 2.19
N LEU A 40 -0.18 4.25 2.00
CA LEU A 40 0.74 4.19 0.88
C LEU A 40 1.94 3.33 1.26
N ALA A 41 2.15 2.25 0.52
CA ALA A 41 3.27 1.34 0.72
C ALA A 41 4.25 1.42 -0.44
N GLU A 42 5.51 1.70 -0.13
CA GLU A 42 6.63 1.71 -1.06
C GLU A 42 7.60 0.58 -0.69
N PRO A 43 7.71 -0.48 -1.51
CA PRO A 43 8.69 -1.53 -1.27
C PRO A 43 10.09 -1.05 -1.67
N GLY A 44 11.07 -1.38 -0.84
CA GLY A 44 12.48 -1.29 -1.21
C GLY A 44 12.78 -2.15 -2.44
N THR A 45 13.82 -1.80 -3.19
CA THR A 45 14.16 -2.46 -4.46
C THR A 45 14.41 -3.97 -4.35
N LYS A 46 14.77 -4.45 -3.15
CA LYS A 46 15.04 -5.87 -2.86
C LYS A 46 13.99 -6.52 -1.97
N TYR A 47 12.91 -5.83 -1.66
CA TYR A 47 11.89 -6.35 -0.73
C TYR A 47 11.17 -7.58 -1.28
N ARG A 48 10.85 -7.62 -2.57
CA ARG A 48 10.22 -8.79 -3.19
C ARG A 48 11.13 -10.01 -3.16
N ASP A 49 12.40 -9.80 -3.49
CA ASP A 49 13.39 -10.87 -3.42
C ASP A 49 13.40 -11.41 -1.98
N TYR A 50 13.49 -10.53 -0.97
CA TYR A 50 13.47 -10.91 0.45
C TYR A 50 12.28 -11.80 0.83
N LEU A 51 11.09 -11.49 0.34
CA LEU A 51 9.88 -12.28 0.60
C LEU A 51 9.89 -13.65 -0.09
N THR A 52 10.62 -13.83 -1.19
CA THR A 52 10.57 -15.02 -2.03
C THR A 52 11.77 -15.96 -1.85
N ASN A 53 12.94 -15.44 -1.47
CA ASN A 53 14.16 -16.23 -1.28
C ASN A 53 15.07 -15.69 -0.15
N PRO A 54 14.65 -15.81 1.13
CA PRO A 54 15.30 -15.17 2.28
C PRO A 54 16.74 -15.61 2.56
N THR A 55 17.22 -16.72 1.99
CA THR A 55 18.57 -17.27 2.24
C THR A 55 19.67 -16.68 1.34
N SER A 56 19.32 -15.76 0.43
CA SER A 56 20.24 -15.23 -0.59
C SER A 56 20.87 -13.87 -0.28
N TYR A 57 20.70 -13.31 0.93
CA TYR A 57 21.05 -11.91 1.20
C TYR A 57 22.40 -11.71 1.90
N GLY A 58 23.32 -11.06 1.19
CA GLY A 58 24.40 -10.26 1.79
C GLY A 58 23.87 -8.91 2.29
N ASN A 59 24.71 -8.17 3.05
CA ASN A 59 24.42 -6.89 3.76
C ASN A 59 23.99 -5.68 2.89
N GLY A 60 23.28 -5.88 1.77
CA GLY A 60 22.75 -4.83 0.90
C GLY A 60 21.56 -4.08 1.52
N LYS A 61 21.29 -2.87 1.03
CA LYS A 61 20.21 -1.99 1.53
C LYS A 61 18.87 -2.31 0.84
N GLU A 62 17.76 -2.00 1.54
CA GLU A 62 16.37 -1.95 1.07
C GLU A 62 15.53 -3.26 1.05
N PHE A 63 15.64 -4.10 2.08
CA PHE A 63 14.74 -5.26 2.31
C PHE A 63 13.50 -4.92 3.16
N TYR A 64 13.04 -3.67 3.13
CA TYR A 64 11.92 -3.19 3.95
C TYR A 64 10.85 -2.52 3.07
N VAL A 65 9.66 -2.37 3.61
CA VAL A 65 8.59 -1.55 3.03
C VAL A 65 8.46 -0.30 3.89
N LYS A 66 8.36 0.85 3.25
CA LYS A 66 7.91 2.08 3.91
C LYS A 66 6.39 2.15 3.78
N MET A 67 5.70 2.31 4.90
CA MET A 67 4.25 2.49 4.93
C MET A 67 3.95 3.85 5.53
N GLN A 68 3.21 4.68 4.81
CA GLN A 68 2.71 5.95 5.29
C GLN A 68 1.19 5.87 5.36
N GLU A 69 0.65 5.97 6.57
CA GLU A 69 -0.78 5.96 6.81
C GLU A 69 -1.32 7.39 6.94
N TYR A 70 -2.56 7.59 6.48
CA TYR A 70 -3.34 8.81 6.56
C TYR A 70 -4.73 8.49 7.12
N GLY A 71 -5.24 9.37 7.97
CA GLY A 71 -6.50 9.19 8.70
C GLY A 71 -6.27 9.09 10.22
N PRO A 72 -7.22 8.49 10.97
CA PRO A 72 -8.49 7.95 10.49
C PRO A 72 -9.41 9.04 9.91
N TYR A 73 -10.17 8.69 8.90
CA TYR A 73 -11.27 9.48 8.35
C TYR A 73 -12.56 8.91 8.92
N ASP A 74 -13.39 9.75 9.56
CA ASP A 74 -14.68 9.32 10.08
C ASP A 74 -15.73 9.35 8.95
N MET A 75 -16.24 8.17 8.58
CA MET A 75 -17.23 8.00 7.52
C MET A 75 -18.62 8.55 7.87
N THR A 76 -18.84 8.99 9.11
CA THR A 76 -20.03 9.73 9.53
C THR A 76 -19.90 11.24 9.31
N ILE A 77 -18.69 11.74 9.06
CA ILE A 77 -18.40 13.16 8.82
C ILE A 77 -18.25 13.40 7.31
N ALA A 78 -19.15 14.21 6.73
CA ALA A 78 -19.21 14.43 5.28
C ALA A 78 -17.90 14.99 4.68
N ASP A 79 -17.16 15.80 5.44
CA ASP A 79 -15.89 16.37 4.99
C ASP A 79 -14.77 15.33 4.95
N ASP A 80 -14.72 14.43 5.93
CA ASP A 80 -13.79 13.31 5.98
C ASP A 80 -14.06 12.31 4.85
N VAL A 81 -15.35 11.99 4.61
CA VAL A 81 -15.77 11.19 3.45
C VAL A 81 -15.29 11.83 2.15
N ARG A 82 -15.45 13.15 2.01
CA ARG A 82 -15.02 13.87 0.80
C ARG A 82 -13.49 13.83 0.64
N ALA A 83 -12.74 13.97 1.72
CA ALA A 83 -11.28 13.88 1.69
C ALA A 83 -10.81 12.47 1.29
N PHE A 84 -11.36 11.44 1.93
CA PHE A 84 -11.07 10.04 1.62
C PHE A 84 -11.39 9.68 0.16
N ALA A 85 -12.57 10.09 -0.33
CA ALA A 85 -13.00 9.85 -1.70
C ALA A 85 -12.13 10.56 -2.74
N LYS A 86 -11.67 11.79 -2.45
CA LYS A 86 -10.76 12.54 -3.35
C LYS A 86 -9.44 11.81 -3.56
N VAL A 87 -8.85 11.26 -2.50
CA VAL A 87 -7.61 10.49 -2.61
C VAL A 87 -7.84 9.24 -3.46
N HIS A 88 -8.90 8.48 -3.19
CA HIS A 88 -9.26 7.30 -4.00
C HIS A 88 -9.44 7.64 -5.48
N LEU A 89 -10.19 8.71 -5.76
CA LEU A 89 -10.43 9.18 -7.12
C LEU A 89 -9.12 9.59 -7.79
N ALA A 90 -8.21 10.28 -7.09
CA ALA A 90 -6.91 10.64 -7.63
C ALA A 90 -6.10 9.41 -8.05
N PHE A 91 -6.02 8.36 -7.21
CA PHE A 91 -5.31 7.12 -7.55
C PHE A 91 -6.02 6.32 -8.67
N ALA A 92 -7.35 6.38 -8.76
CA ALA A 92 -8.13 5.74 -9.82
C ALA A 92 -8.04 6.47 -11.17
N LEU A 93 -7.86 7.80 -11.17
CA LEU A 93 -7.81 8.62 -12.39
C LEU A 93 -6.39 8.90 -12.89
N VAL A 94 -5.41 9.11 -12.00
CA VAL A 94 -3.98 9.22 -12.39
C VAL A 94 -3.46 7.93 -13.03
N SER A 95 -4.21 6.84 -12.88
CA SER A 95 -3.91 5.56 -13.51
C SER A 95 -4.55 5.35 -14.88
N GLN A 96 -5.28 6.30 -15.48
CA GLN A 96 -5.71 6.24 -16.90
C GLN A 96 -4.63 6.77 -17.84
#